data_AF-A0AA48GWE3-F1
#
_entry.id   AF-A0AA48GWE3-F1
#
_cell.length_a   1.000
_cell.length_b   1.000
_cell.length_c   1.000
_cell.angle_alpha   90.00
_cell.angle_beta   90.00
_cell.angle_gamma   90.00
#
_symmetry.space_group_name_H-M   'P 1'
#
loop_
_entity.id
_entity.type
_entity.pdbx_description
1 polymer ?
#
loop_
_entity_poly.entity_id
_entity_poly.type
_entity_poly.pdbx_seq_one_letter_code
_entity_poly.pdbx_strand_id
1 'polypeptide(L)'
;MSRTKLSGLGTRTDRLPLKPRNSPYWLVMEMGRALGYRKGTNGGTWVARFHDPCAPRLFKPLGAADDITDADGVMVLSCAQAQEKAREWFRTAYSQVTGERVQVGVYTVKDAVEGYLADRERHGMATLDLAPRAK
;
A
#
# COMPACT_ATOMS: atom_id res chain seq x y z
N MET A 1 -2.71 -19.14 11.01
CA MET A 1 -3.12 -18.21 9.93
C MET A 1 -4.03 -17.14 10.54
N SER A 2 -3.47 -16.01 10.95
CA SER A 2 -4.23 -14.96 11.64
C SER A 2 -5.14 -14.25 10.64
N ARG A 3 -6.43 -14.57 10.68
CA ARG A 3 -7.48 -13.87 9.93
C ARG A 3 -7.63 -12.49 10.57
N THR A 4 -6.87 -11.50 10.10
CA THR A 4 -7.05 -10.09 10.47
C THR A 4 -8.53 -9.78 10.31
N LYS A 5 -9.24 -9.51 11.42
CA LYS A 5 -10.65 -9.13 11.39
C LYS A 5 -10.79 -7.98 10.40
N LEU A 6 -11.42 -8.20 9.24
CA LEU A 6 -11.80 -7.12 8.35
C LEU A 6 -12.83 -6.29 9.12
N SER A 7 -12.36 -5.18 9.69
CA SER A 7 -13.19 -4.19 10.36
C SER A 7 -14.29 -3.72 9.41
N GLY A 8 -15.51 -4.25 9.56
CA GLY A 8 -16.79 -3.74 9.03
C GLY A 8 -16.88 -3.34 7.55
N LEU A 9 -15.93 -3.74 6.70
CA LEU A 9 -15.87 -3.35 5.29
C LEU A 9 -15.84 -4.56 4.34
N GLY A 10 -15.82 -5.77 4.89
CA GLY A 10 -15.60 -7.01 4.14
C GLY A 10 -16.74 -7.32 3.19
N THR A 11 -17.99 -7.16 3.63
CA THR A 11 -19.18 -7.48 2.83
C THR A 11 -20.00 -6.24 2.49
N ARG A 12 -20.86 -6.35 1.47
CA ARG A 12 -21.83 -5.29 1.10
C ARG A 12 -22.70 -4.90 2.29
N THR A 13 -23.16 -5.90 3.05
CA THR A 13 -24.01 -5.71 4.23
C THR A 13 -23.33 -4.89 5.32
N ASP A 14 -22.03 -5.07 5.54
CA ASP A 14 -21.28 -4.28 6.52
C ASP A 14 -21.13 -2.81 6.09
N ARG A 15 -21.06 -2.57 4.77
CA ARG A 15 -20.88 -1.22 4.18
C ARG A 15 -22.18 -0.46 3.97
N LEU A 16 -23.31 -1.16 3.94
CA LEU A 16 -24.64 -0.57 3.76
C LEU A 16 -24.98 0.48 4.85
N PRO A 17 -24.84 0.18 6.16
CA PRO A 17 -25.22 1.12 7.24
C PRO A 17 -24.23 2.28 7.44
N LEU A 18 -23.11 2.31 6.71
CA LEU A 18 -22.11 3.37 6.88
C LEU A 18 -22.63 4.72 6.38
N LYS A 19 -22.43 5.75 7.20
CA LYS A 19 -22.85 7.12 6.88
C LYS A 19 -21.89 7.77 5.86
N PRO A 20 -22.39 8.46 4.83
CA PRO A 20 -21.56 9.29 3.98
C PRO A 20 -20.77 10.31 4.81
N ARG A 21 -19.46 10.39 4.58
CA ARG A 21 -18.58 11.37 5.24
C ARG A 21 -17.39 11.71 4.34
N ASN A 22 -16.76 12.86 4.59
CA ASN A 22 -15.65 13.34 3.76
C ASN A 22 -14.41 12.43 3.80
N SER A 23 -14.13 11.83 4.97
CA SER A 23 -12.99 10.94 5.20
C SER A 23 -13.34 9.47 4.92
N PRO A 24 -12.55 8.72 4.14
CA PRO A 24 -12.82 7.29 3.94
C PRO A 24 -12.83 6.50 5.25
N TYR A 25 -13.58 5.40 5.27
CA TYR A 25 -13.48 4.38 6.29
C TYR A 25 -12.23 3.54 6.03
N TRP A 26 -11.23 3.65 6.89
CA TRP A 26 -9.92 3.02 6.69
C TRP A 26 -9.85 1.65 7.36
N LEU A 27 -9.49 0.65 6.56
CA LEU A 27 -9.01 -0.65 6.96
C LEU A 27 -7.47 -0.64 6.86
N VAL A 28 -6.80 -0.67 8.01
CA VAL A 28 -5.34 -0.80 8.04
C VAL A 28 -4.98 -2.23 7.67
N MET A 29 -4.13 -2.38 6.65
CA MET A 29 -3.65 -3.69 6.21
C MET A 29 -2.29 -3.97 6.84
N GLU A 30 -1.39 -3.01 6.74
CA GLU A 30 -0.04 -3.05 7.30
C GLU A 30 0.35 -1.65 7.79
N MET A 31 1.46 -1.54 8.53
CA MET A 31 1.94 -0.23 8.99
C MET A 31 2.22 0.69 7.80
N GLY A 32 1.54 1.83 7.73
CA GLY A 32 1.64 2.77 6.62
C GLY A 32 0.84 2.40 5.36
N ARG A 33 0.19 1.24 5.29
CA ARG A 33 -0.62 0.79 4.15
C ARG A 33 -2.06 0.53 4.57
N ALA A 34 -3.01 1.23 3.95
CA ALA A 34 -4.43 1.10 4.28
C ALA A 34 -5.31 1.10 3.05
N LEU A 35 -6.41 0.35 3.13
CA LEU A 35 -7.51 0.39 2.17
C LEU A 35 -8.64 1.24 2.76
N GLY A 36 -9.15 2.18 1.98
CA GLY A 36 -10.21 3.09 2.35
C GLY A 36 -11.47 2.81 1.54
N TYR A 37 -12.62 2.83 2.21
CA TYR A 37 -13.92 2.85 1.58
C TYR A 37 -14.57 4.23 1.75
N ARG A 38 -14.87 4.90 0.63
CA ARG A 38 -15.59 6.18 0.64
C ARG A 38 -17.04 5.93 0.23
N LYS A 39 -17.97 6.16 1.15
CA LYS A 39 -19.40 6.05 0.86
C LYS A 39 -19.86 7.21 -0.02
N GLY A 40 -20.35 6.92 -1.22
CA GLY A 40 -21.05 7.86 -2.09
C GLY A 40 -22.56 7.73 -2.00
N THR A 41 -23.28 8.58 -2.73
CA THR A 41 -24.75 8.55 -2.85
C THR A 41 -25.22 7.28 -3.55
N ASN A 42 -24.56 6.88 -4.63
CA ASN A 42 -24.90 5.71 -5.44
C ASN A 42 -23.78 4.65 -5.34
N GLY A 43 -23.47 4.21 -4.13
CA GLY A 43 -22.40 3.22 -3.89
C GLY A 43 -21.07 3.87 -3.52
N GLY A 44 -20.15 3.07 -2.98
CA GLY A 44 -18.86 3.57 -2.53
C GLY A 44 -17.72 3.38 -3.54
N THR A 45 -16.58 3.96 -3.20
CA THR A 45 -15.33 3.80 -3.95
C THR A 45 -14.19 3.35 -3.04
N TRP A 46 -13.29 2.56 -3.62
CA TRP A 46 -12.10 2.07 -2.95
C TRP A 46 -10.92 3.01 -3.21
N VAL A 47 -10.19 3.33 -2.15
CA VAL A 47 -9.01 4.20 -2.20
C VAL A 47 -7.88 3.54 -1.40
N ALA A 48 -6.72 3.34 -1.99
CA ALA A 48 -5.53 2.92 -1.25
C ALA A 48 -4.81 4.14 -0.67
N ARG A 49 -4.19 3.97 0.49
CA ARG A 49 -3.31 4.95 1.12
C ARG A 49 -1.98 4.30 1.46
N PHE A 50 -0.91 4.95 1.05
CA PHE A 50 0.46 4.60 1.38
C PHE A 50 1.14 5.76 2.12
N HIS A 51 1.91 5.44 3.14
CA HIS A 51 2.63 6.39 3.96
C HIS A 51 4.00 5.83 4.36
N ASP A 52 5.04 6.58 4.03
CA ASP A 52 6.40 6.37 4.49
C ASP A 52 6.79 7.53 5.41
N PRO A 53 7.52 7.32 6.52
CA PRO A 53 7.91 8.40 7.43
C PRO A 53 8.76 9.48 6.76
N CYS A 54 9.52 9.12 5.73
CA CYS A 54 10.45 10.02 5.05
C CYS A 54 9.83 10.69 3.81
N ALA A 55 8.52 10.50 3.54
CA ALA A 55 7.91 10.99 2.31
C ALA A 55 6.43 11.39 2.46
N PRO A 56 5.90 12.16 1.49
CA PRO A 56 4.49 12.52 1.48
C PRO A 56 3.55 11.30 1.42
N ARG A 57 2.36 11.46 1.99
CA ARG A 57 1.28 10.46 1.91
C ARG A 57 0.79 10.35 0.48
N LEU A 58 0.73 9.12 -0.03
CA LEU A 58 0.17 8.83 -1.34
C LEU A 58 -1.24 8.24 -1.20
N PHE A 59 -2.10 8.63 -2.13
CA PHE A 59 -3.46 8.11 -2.25
C PHE A 59 -3.71 7.68 -3.68
N LYS A 60 -4.40 6.54 -3.87
CA LYS A 60 -4.80 6.09 -5.20
C LYS A 60 -6.23 5.57 -5.22
N PRO A 61 -7.11 6.09 -6.09
CA PRO A 61 -8.40 5.46 -6.34
C PRO A 61 -8.19 4.11 -7.05
N LEU A 62 -8.85 3.07 -6.56
CA LEU A 62 -8.72 1.70 -7.10
C LEU A 62 -9.90 1.32 -8.00
N GLY A 63 -11.10 1.83 -7.72
CA GLY A 63 -12.34 1.53 -8.44
C GLY A 63 -13.58 1.77 -7.59
N ALA A 64 -14.75 1.52 -8.18
CA ALA A 64 -16.02 1.46 -7.47
C ALA A 64 -16.10 0.21 -6.59
N ALA A 65 -16.85 0.29 -5.50
CA ALA A 65 -17.20 -0.87 -4.70
C ALA A 65 -18.37 -1.62 -5.32
N ASP A 66 -18.44 -2.92 -5.07
CA ASP A 66 -19.49 -3.81 -5.55
C ASP A 66 -20.83 -3.62 -4.83
N ASP A 67 -21.17 -2.40 -4.40
CA ASP A 67 -22.38 -2.17 -3.59
C ASP A 67 -23.67 -2.15 -4.42
N ILE A 68 -23.57 -1.86 -5.72
CA ILE A 68 -24.70 -1.79 -6.66
C ILE A 68 -24.57 -2.85 -7.74
N THR A 69 -23.40 -2.90 -8.38
CA THR A 69 -23.09 -3.84 -9.46
C THR A 69 -22.13 -4.91 -8.93
N ASP A 70 -22.22 -6.10 -9.49
CA ASP A 70 -21.27 -7.16 -9.19
C ASP A 70 -19.85 -6.79 -9.63
N ALA A 71 -18.88 -7.34 -8.91
CA ALA A 71 -17.48 -7.02 -9.13
C ALA A 71 -16.98 -7.63 -10.45
N ASP A 72 -16.42 -6.79 -11.31
CA ASP A 72 -15.81 -7.19 -12.59
C ASP A 72 -14.29 -7.40 -12.47
N GLY A 73 -13.70 -7.04 -11.32
CA GLY A 73 -12.26 -7.13 -11.08
C GLY A 73 -11.43 -6.01 -11.74
N VAL A 74 -12.07 -5.12 -12.50
CA VAL A 74 -11.41 -4.04 -13.25
C VAL A 74 -11.82 -2.68 -12.70
N MET A 75 -13.10 -2.33 -12.83
CA MET A 75 -13.67 -1.04 -12.44
C MET A 75 -14.51 -1.15 -11.17
N VAL A 76 -15.19 -2.27 -10.98
CA VAL A 76 -16.01 -2.60 -9.80
C VAL A 76 -15.32 -3.73 -9.04
N LEU A 77 -15.02 -3.47 -7.76
CA LEU A 77 -14.19 -4.36 -6.96
C LEU A 77 -14.93 -4.78 -5.69
N SER A 78 -14.90 -6.08 -5.41
CA SER A 78 -15.15 -6.60 -4.07
C SER A 78 -14.06 -6.14 -3.11
N CYS A 79 -14.31 -6.24 -1.79
CA CYS A 79 -13.30 -5.89 -0.80
C CYS A 79 -12.01 -6.70 -0.98
N ALA A 80 -12.12 -8.01 -1.29
CA ALA A 80 -10.96 -8.87 -1.51
C ALA A 80 -10.13 -8.43 -2.73
N GLN A 81 -10.79 -8.15 -3.87
CA GLN A 81 -10.11 -7.66 -5.07
C GLN A 81 -9.50 -6.27 -4.86
N ALA A 82 -10.18 -5.39 -4.13
CA ALA A 82 -9.65 -4.08 -3.77
C ALA A 82 -8.39 -4.21 -2.89
N GLN A 83 -8.34 -5.18 -1.98
CA GLN A 83 -7.14 -5.47 -1.19
C GLN A 83 -5.98 -5.98 -2.04
N GLU A 84 -6.23 -6.85 -3.01
CA GLU A 84 -5.21 -7.33 -3.94
C GLU A 84 -4.65 -6.20 -4.79
N LYS A 85 -5.52 -5.40 -5.40
CA LYS A 85 -5.14 -4.23 -6.20
C LYS A 85 -4.42 -3.18 -5.36
N ALA A 86 -4.79 -3.02 -4.09
CA ALA A 86 -4.07 -2.17 -3.15
C ALA A 86 -2.65 -2.70 -2.87
N ARG A 87 -2.50 -4.00 -2.62
CA ARG A 87 -1.18 -4.65 -2.41
C ARG A 87 -0.25 -4.47 -3.60
N GLU A 88 -0.76 -4.67 -4.81
CA GLU A 88 0.01 -4.43 -6.04
C GLU A 88 0.46 -2.97 -6.13
N TRP A 89 -0.47 -2.04 -5.90
CA TRP A 89 -0.12 -0.62 -5.91
C TRP A 89 0.88 -0.24 -4.82
N PHE A 90 0.81 -0.83 -3.62
CA PHE A 90 1.77 -0.53 -2.56
C PHE A 90 3.21 -0.85 -2.95
N ARG A 91 3.43 -1.88 -3.79
CA ARG A 91 4.76 -2.19 -4.32
C ARG A 91 5.27 -1.05 -5.20
N THR A 92 4.43 -0.56 -6.11
CA THR A 92 4.77 0.57 -6.98
C THR A 92 4.94 1.87 -6.18
N ALA A 93 4.08 2.13 -5.20
CA ALA A 93 4.13 3.32 -4.36
C ALA A 93 5.38 3.34 -3.48
N TYR A 94 5.78 2.18 -2.95
CA TYR A 94 7.04 2.03 -2.23
C TYR A 94 8.22 2.42 -3.13
N SER A 95 8.31 1.83 -4.33
CA SER A 95 9.39 2.17 -5.27
C SER A 95 9.43 3.63 -5.70
N GLN A 96 8.26 4.26 -5.87
CA GLN A 96 8.19 5.69 -6.19
C GLN A 96 8.75 6.58 -5.07
N VAL A 97 8.59 6.15 -3.82
CA VAL A 97 8.94 6.92 -2.63
C VAL A 97 10.37 6.66 -2.16
N THR A 98 10.83 5.42 -2.23
CA THR A 98 12.17 5.04 -1.79
C THR A 98 13.20 5.07 -2.91
N GLY A 99 12.76 5.03 -4.18
CA GLY A 99 13.64 4.79 -5.33
C GLY A 99 14.07 3.32 -5.46
N GLU A 100 13.80 2.49 -4.44
CA GLU A 100 14.12 1.07 -4.46
C GLU A 100 13.10 0.32 -5.30
N ARG A 101 13.58 -0.42 -6.29
CA ARG A 101 12.69 -1.36 -6.99
C ARG A 101 12.29 -2.46 -6.01
N VAL A 102 10.98 -2.65 -5.84
CA VAL A 102 10.47 -3.89 -5.26
C VAL A 102 10.88 -5.01 -6.21
N GLN A 103 11.94 -5.70 -5.86
CA GLN A 103 12.48 -6.84 -6.61
C GLN A 103 11.43 -7.95 -6.59
N VAL A 104 10.95 -8.35 -7.78
CA VAL A 104 10.01 -9.44 -7.98
C VAL A 104 10.73 -10.52 -8.78
N GLY A 105 11.16 -11.60 -8.12
CA GLY A 105 11.90 -12.69 -8.76
C GLY A 105 13.08 -13.20 -7.92
N VAL A 106 14.02 -13.88 -8.58
CA VAL A 106 15.24 -14.41 -7.92
C VAL A 106 16.11 -13.24 -7.49
N TYR A 107 16.37 -13.15 -6.19
CA TYR A 107 17.18 -12.10 -5.60
C TYR A 107 18.67 -12.34 -5.89
N THR A 108 19.32 -11.39 -6.56
CA THR A 108 20.72 -11.50 -6.93
C THR A 108 21.61 -10.69 -5.99
N VAL A 109 22.91 -11.01 -5.95
CA VAL A 109 23.90 -10.24 -5.17
C VAL A 109 23.96 -8.78 -5.60
N LYS A 110 23.72 -8.49 -6.89
CA LYS A 110 23.66 -7.13 -7.41
C LYS A 110 22.55 -6.32 -6.74
N ASP A 111 21.38 -6.94 -6.55
CA ASP A 111 20.23 -6.30 -5.90
C ASP A 111 20.50 -5.97 -4.43
N ALA A 112 21.27 -6.82 -3.75
CA ALA A 112 21.71 -6.57 -2.37
C ALA A 112 22.65 -5.36 -2.27
N VAL A 113 23.59 -5.23 -3.20
CA VAL A 113 24.53 -4.10 -3.24
C VAL A 113 23.79 -2.80 -3.56
N GLU A 114 22.87 -2.80 -4.54
CA GLU A 114 22.08 -1.61 -4.89
C GLU A 114 21.17 -1.17 -3.72
N GLY A 115 20.50 -2.10 -3.06
CA GLY A 115 19.69 -1.80 -1.87
C GLY A 115 20.52 -1.25 -0.71
N TYR A 116 21.70 -1.82 -0.45
CA TYR A 116 22.61 -1.33 0.59
C TYR A 116 23.11 0.09 0.33
N LEU A 117 23.42 0.44 -0.92
CA LEU A 117 23.86 1.79 -1.27
C LEU A 117 22.73 2.82 -1.15
N ALA A 118 21.52 2.49 -1.59
CA ALA A 118 20.34 3.35 -1.44
C ALA A 118 19.99 3.60 0.04
N ASP A 119 20.07 2.57 0.88
CA ASP A 119 19.88 2.66 2.33
C ASP A 119 20.93 3.58 2.98
N ARG A 120 22.20 3.47 2.56
CA ARG A 120 23.29 4.33 3.03
C ARG A 120 23.10 5.81 2.68
N GLU A 121 22.61 6.11 1.49
CA GLU A 121 22.31 7.49 1.08
C GLU A 121 21.13 8.07 1.88
N ARG A 122 20.11 7.23 2.19
CA ARG A 122 18.95 7.63 3.01
C ARG A 122 19.29 7.88 4.47
N HIS A 123 20.15 7.05 5.06
CA HIS A 123 20.41 7.08 6.50
C HIS A 123 21.63 7.91 6.93
N GLY A 124 22.38 8.50 6.00
CA GLY A 124 23.39 9.53 6.30
C GLY A 124 24.40 9.13 7.39
N MET A 125 24.79 7.85 7.45
CA MET A 125 25.83 7.39 8.36
C MET A 125 27.20 7.66 7.73
N ALA A 126 27.96 8.55 8.39
CA ALA A 126 29.35 8.82 8.10
C ALA A 126 30.13 7.50 7.95
N THR A 127 30.95 7.45 6.89
CA THR A 127 31.97 6.44 6.63
C THR A 127 32.59 5.90 7.92
N LEU A 128 32.38 4.62 8.21
CA LEU A 128 33.40 3.84 8.90
C LEU A 128 34.59 3.82 7.97
N ASP A 129 35.56 4.67 8.30
CA ASP A 129 36.89 4.71 7.73
C ASP A 129 37.51 3.30 7.77
N LEU A 130 37.42 2.60 6.64
CA LEU A 130 38.19 1.40 6.35
C LEU A 130 39.23 1.74 5.28
N ALA A 131 40.02 2.78 5.52
CA ALA A 131 41.34 2.83 4.92
C ALA A 131 42.17 1.65 5.48
N PRO A 132 42.82 0.83 4.64
CA PRO A 132 43.73 -0.19 5.13
C PRO A 132 44.90 0.50 5.83
N ARG A 133 45.06 0.27 7.14
CA ARG A 133 46.31 0.61 7.84
C ARG A 133 47.42 -0.27 7.26
N ALA A 134 48.18 0.30 6.32
CA ALA A 134 49.46 -0.25 5.91
C ALA A 134 50.38 -0.34 7.15
N LYS A 135 51.06 -1.48 7.31
CA LYS A 135 52.21 -1.63 8.21
C LYS A 135 53.49 -1.43 7.43
#